data_AF-A0A9D8L4W1-F1
#
_entry.id   AF-A0A9D8L4W1-F1
#
_cell.length_a   1.000
_cell.length_b   1.000
_cell.length_c   1.000
_cell.angle_alpha   90.00
_cell.angle_beta   90.00
_cell.angle_gamma   90.00
#
_symmetry.space_group_name_H-M   'P 1'
#
loop_
_entity.id
_entity.type
_entity.pdbx_description
1 polymer ?
#
loop_
_entity_poly.entity_id
_entity_poly.type
_entity_poly.pdbx_seq_one_letter_code
_entity_poly.pdbx_strand_id
1 'polypeptide(L)'
;AVRVEIAGDGDKRLALLDAHADLDDPITRAVFLPNIPGLAWSAQPVVIGAVASVPALGANSDGSALFLADGPVSVSAVMDRGDLMEPGTFQLAPGGQQLLMQSPPVGPVVADVSSIGAGQQPATLRQALGDVFGRLGKAAWAAGDASSIDAATGYGGVGFYSRDAVTARAALGAILPSYGAGMYQAPDGVLRVARVVAPESVAVPAFEVIADFLAEDLIALPDDAPNLTRRFAYRPNAQALGAGDLVTDVADVPQARRDELTALFRGQVYAAGPLHPHYRHADVAAPFVSLFWRQADAQAEADRIVGLYAVMRHFYVLTIRGDQQLDVRPGQVGRITYPRYGLAAGKNVLVRCVERNPTTGDVVLNVWG
;
A
#
# COMPACT_ATOMS: atom_id res chain seq x y z
N ALA A 1 -9.32 10.99 19.55
CA ALA A 1 -10.24 10.52 20.62
C ALA A 1 -9.76 11.08 21.96
N VAL A 2 -10.65 11.45 22.87
CA VAL A 2 -10.24 11.98 24.20
C VAL A 2 -9.99 10.80 25.13
N ARG A 3 -8.75 10.61 25.58
CA ARG A 3 -8.42 9.63 26.63
C ARG A 3 -8.15 10.38 27.92
N VAL A 4 -8.96 10.11 28.94
CA VAL A 4 -8.75 10.64 30.29
C VAL A 4 -8.05 9.55 31.09
N GLU A 5 -6.80 9.79 31.47
CA GLU A 5 -6.07 8.90 32.38
C GLU A 5 -6.10 9.50 33.78
N ILE A 6 -6.66 8.75 34.72
CA ILE A 6 -6.71 9.11 36.13
C ILE A 6 -5.60 8.31 36.83
N ALA A 7 -4.45 8.96 37.05
CA ALA A 7 -3.32 8.33 37.73
C ALA A 7 -3.47 8.36 39.26
N GLY A 8 -4.36 9.22 39.79
CA GLY A 8 -4.72 9.32 41.21
C GLY A 8 -5.68 10.49 41.48
N ASP A 9 -6.08 10.67 42.75
CA ASP A 9 -7.08 11.68 43.18
C ASP A 9 -6.66 13.15 42.89
N GLY A 10 -5.35 13.41 42.77
CA GLY A 10 -4.79 14.75 42.52
C GLY A 10 -4.22 15.00 41.13
N ASP A 11 -4.10 13.99 40.26
CA ASP A 11 -3.49 14.13 38.93
C ASP A 11 -4.40 13.51 37.86
N LYS A 12 -5.13 14.37 37.15
CA LYS A 12 -5.98 14.00 36.01
C LYS A 12 -5.30 14.48 34.74
N ARG A 13 -4.86 13.55 33.89
CA ARG A 13 -4.27 13.86 32.59
C ARG A 13 -5.31 13.71 31.51
N LEU A 14 -5.56 14.82 30.81
CA LEU A 14 -6.38 14.85 29.61
C LEU A 14 -5.45 14.74 28.40
N ALA A 15 -5.44 13.59 27.73
CA ALA A 15 -4.76 13.43 26.46
C ALA A 15 -5.76 13.65 25.31
N LEU A 16 -5.56 14.74 24.57
CA LEU A 16 -6.25 14.98 23.30
C LEU A 16 -5.48 14.26 22.19
N LEU A 17 -5.87 13.01 21.92
CA LEU A 17 -5.26 12.25 20.83
C LEU A 17 -5.97 12.57 19.51
N ASP A 18 -5.21 12.50 18.42
CA ASP A 18 -5.76 12.49 17.07
C ASP A 18 -6.90 11.45 16.97
N ALA A 19 -7.93 11.75 16.17
CA ALA A 19 -9.04 10.84 15.91
C ALA A 19 -8.59 9.53 15.26
N HIS A 20 -7.38 9.52 14.68
CA HIS A 20 -6.77 8.40 13.99
C HIS A 20 -5.48 7.88 14.63
N ALA A 21 -5.26 8.15 15.93
CA ALA A 21 -4.17 7.54 16.68
C ALA A 21 -4.26 5.99 16.71
N ASP A 22 -5.45 5.43 16.49
CA ASP A 22 -5.68 3.99 16.35
C ASP A 22 -5.00 3.38 15.11
N LEU A 23 -4.58 4.19 14.14
CA LEU A 23 -3.79 3.69 13.00
C LEU A 23 -2.36 3.28 13.40
N ASP A 24 -1.89 3.72 14.56
CA ASP A 24 -0.58 3.36 15.10
C ASP A 24 -0.63 2.11 15.99
N ASP A 25 -1.81 1.51 16.17
CA ASP A 25 -1.97 0.21 16.82
C ASP A 25 -1.57 -0.93 15.87
N PRO A 26 -1.00 -2.04 16.42
CA PRO A 26 -0.62 -3.19 15.63
C PRO A 26 -1.85 -3.92 15.06
N ILE A 27 -1.78 -4.34 13.80
CA ILE A 27 -2.84 -5.13 13.13
C ILE A 27 -2.64 -6.65 13.23
N THR A 28 -1.55 -7.06 13.87
CA THR A 28 -1.27 -8.46 14.15
C THR A 28 -2.25 -8.99 15.19
N ARG A 29 -2.91 -10.13 14.93
CA ARG A 29 -3.97 -10.65 15.81
C ARG A 29 -3.48 -11.27 17.10
N ALA A 30 -2.28 -11.82 17.10
CA ALA A 30 -1.74 -12.56 18.23
C ALA A 30 -0.21 -12.60 18.22
N VAL A 31 0.34 -13.03 19.34
CA VAL A 31 1.75 -13.38 19.50
C VAL A 31 1.87 -14.88 19.71
N PHE A 32 3.04 -15.45 19.41
CA PHE A 32 3.31 -16.84 19.76
C PHE A 32 3.44 -16.99 21.28
N LEU A 33 2.86 -18.07 21.79
CA LEU A 33 2.92 -18.42 23.21
C LEU A 33 4.35 -18.85 23.59
N PRO A 34 4.72 -18.73 24.88
CA PRO A 34 6.08 -19.02 25.36
C PRO A 34 6.49 -20.50 25.25
N ASN A 35 5.56 -21.40 24.92
CA ASN A 35 5.83 -22.82 24.68
C ASN A 35 6.54 -23.09 23.34
N ILE A 36 6.81 -22.06 22.54
CA ILE A 36 7.59 -22.15 21.29
C ILE A 36 8.89 -21.35 21.49
N PRO A 37 9.99 -21.97 21.98
CA PRO A 37 11.16 -21.25 22.47
C PRO A 37 11.82 -20.29 21.47
N GLY A 38 11.71 -20.56 20.16
CA GLY A 38 12.28 -19.71 19.10
C GLY A 38 11.36 -18.59 18.61
N LEU A 39 10.08 -18.60 18.98
CA LEU A 39 9.09 -17.60 18.55
C LEU A 39 8.39 -16.93 19.75
N ALA A 40 8.70 -17.32 20.98
CA ALA A 40 8.03 -16.85 22.18
C ALA A 40 7.86 -15.32 22.20
N TRP A 41 6.61 -14.87 22.33
CA TRP A 41 6.21 -13.46 22.35
C TRP A 41 6.44 -12.67 21.06
N SER A 42 6.93 -13.29 19.98
CA SER A 42 7.00 -12.64 18.69
C SER A 42 5.60 -12.55 18.05
N ALA A 43 5.41 -11.53 17.22
CA ALA A 43 4.18 -11.35 16.47
C ALA A 43 3.93 -12.54 15.52
N GLN A 44 2.67 -12.95 15.38
CA GLN A 44 2.30 -13.89 14.32
C GLN A 44 2.31 -13.19 12.96
N PRO A 45 2.74 -13.84 11.87
CA PRO A 45 2.83 -13.16 10.58
C PRO A 45 1.47 -12.75 10.02
N VAL A 46 1.40 -11.57 9.41
CA VAL A 46 0.20 -11.06 8.74
C VAL A 46 0.31 -11.36 7.24
N VAL A 47 -0.74 -11.95 6.65
CA VAL A 47 -0.87 -12.18 5.21
C VAL A 47 -2.19 -11.58 4.72
N ILE A 48 -2.12 -10.70 3.72
CA ILE A 48 -3.30 -10.11 3.04
C ILE A 48 -3.12 -10.28 1.54
N GLY A 49 -4.04 -10.97 0.86
CA GLY A 49 -3.91 -11.23 -0.57
C GLY A 49 -2.86 -12.31 -0.90
N ALA A 50 -2.34 -12.31 -2.13
CA ALA A 50 -1.42 -13.32 -2.63
C ALA A 50 0.03 -12.93 -2.36
N VAL A 51 0.76 -13.74 -1.61
CA VAL A 51 2.13 -13.48 -1.18
C VAL A 51 3.03 -14.64 -1.60
N ALA A 52 4.14 -14.28 -2.21
CA ALA A 52 5.18 -15.22 -2.62
C ALA A 52 6.17 -15.48 -1.48
N SER A 53 6.63 -16.72 -1.36
CA SER A 53 7.75 -17.11 -0.48
C SER A 53 7.57 -16.70 0.98
N VAL A 54 6.38 -16.91 1.55
CA VAL A 54 6.13 -16.72 2.99
C VAL A 54 6.94 -17.74 3.80
N PRO A 55 7.79 -17.30 4.74
CA PRO A 55 8.53 -18.22 5.59
C PRO A 55 7.60 -19.04 6.47
N ALA A 56 7.81 -20.36 6.49
CA ALA A 56 7.13 -21.26 7.39
C ALA A 56 7.93 -21.37 8.70
N LEU A 57 7.36 -20.84 9.80
CA LEU A 57 8.05 -20.70 11.08
C LEU A 57 7.84 -21.95 11.95
N GLY A 58 8.90 -22.57 12.49
CA GLY A 58 8.77 -23.75 13.34
C GLY A 58 7.88 -23.51 14.57
N ALA A 59 6.73 -24.18 14.63
CA ALA A 59 5.74 -24.05 15.71
C ALA A 59 5.91 -25.12 16.81
N ASN A 60 6.80 -26.08 16.61
CA ASN A 60 7.14 -27.14 17.56
C ASN A 60 8.62 -27.53 17.47
N SER A 61 9.09 -28.32 18.43
CA SER A 61 10.51 -28.67 18.56
C SER A 61 11.02 -29.66 17.53
N ASP A 62 10.13 -30.45 16.89
CA ASP A 62 10.49 -31.46 15.89
C ASP A 62 10.34 -30.97 14.44
N GLY A 63 9.85 -29.74 14.23
CA GLY A 63 9.64 -29.15 12.91
C GLY A 63 8.48 -29.75 12.12
N SER A 64 7.64 -30.58 12.73
CA SER A 64 6.48 -31.18 12.06
C SER A 64 5.30 -30.21 11.90
N ALA A 65 5.29 -29.08 12.61
CA ALA A 65 4.30 -28.03 12.44
C ALA A 65 4.99 -26.70 12.14
N LEU A 66 4.61 -26.06 11.02
CA LEU A 66 5.17 -24.80 10.56
C LEU A 66 4.08 -23.74 10.41
N PHE A 67 4.23 -22.60 11.06
CA PHE A 67 3.27 -21.51 11.07
C PHE A 67 3.48 -20.55 9.89
N LEU A 68 2.40 -20.19 9.20
CA LEU A 68 2.42 -19.33 8.02
C LEU A 68 1.85 -17.94 8.29
N ALA A 69 0.71 -17.87 8.98
CA ALA A 69 -0.06 -16.63 9.11
C ALA A 69 -0.99 -16.63 10.33
N ASP A 70 -1.34 -15.44 10.82
CA ASP A 70 -2.26 -15.18 11.94
C ASP A 70 -3.75 -15.37 11.60
N GLY A 71 -4.03 -15.87 10.40
CA GLY A 71 -5.36 -16.12 9.87
C GLY A 71 -5.33 -17.22 8.82
N PRO A 72 -6.50 -17.77 8.45
CA PRO A 72 -6.57 -18.83 7.46
C PRO A 72 -6.03 -18.35 6.10
N VAL A 73 -5.14 -19.14 5.50
CA VAL A 73 -4.62 -18.94 4.16
C VAL A 73 -4.81 -20.20 3.32
N SER A 74 -4.94 -20.01 2.01
CA SER A 74 -4.74 -21.09 1.04
C SER A 74 -3.26 -21.18 0.68
N VAL A 75 -2.80 -22.39 0.37
CA VAL A 75 -1.42 -22.67 -0.03
C VAL A 75 -1.43 -23.14 -1.48
N SER A 76 -0.57 -22.58 -2.32
CA SER A 76 -0.48 -22.97 -3.74
C SER A 76 0.84 -23.65 -4.09
N ALA A 77 1.90 -23.36 -3.35
CA ALA A 77 3.17 -24.05 -3.44
C ALA A 77 3.82 -24.06 -2.06
N VAL A 78 4.48 -25.17 -1.72
CA VAL A 78 5.37 -25.27 -0.57
C VAL A 78 6.72 -25.70 -1.11
N MET A 79 7.77 -25.04 -0.65
CA MET A 79 9.13 -25.30 -1.12
C MET A 79 10.05 -25.50 0.07
N ASP A 80 10.87 -26.55 0.04
CA ASP A 80 11.98 -26.78 0.97
C ASP A 80 13.28 -26.50 0.24
N ARG A 81 14.06 -25.51 0.70
CA ARG A 81 15.30 -25.06 0.02
C ARG A 81 15.08 -24.69 -1.45
N GLY A 82 13.91 -24.13 -1.74
CA GLY A 82 13.48 -23.70 -3.07
C GLY A 82 12.97 -24.81 -4.00
N ASP A 83 13.10 -26.09 -3.62
CA ASP A 83 12.55 -27.22 -4.35
C ASP A 83 11.07 -27.43 -4.00
N LEU A 84 10.24 -27.71 -4.99
CA LEU A 84 8.80 -27.83 -4.81
C LEU A 84 8.47 -29.15 -4.11
N MET A 85 7.79 -29.07 -2.98
CA MET A 85 7.42 -30.27 -2.23
C MET A 85 6.32 -31.07 -2.92
N GLU A 86 6.50 -32.39 -2.97
CA GLU A 86 5.54 -33.31 -3.58
C GLU A 86 4.20 -33.34 -2.82
N PRO A 87 3.07 -33.52 -3.53
CA PRO A 87 1.78 -33.74 -2.88
C PRO A 87 1.82 -34.90 -1.88
N GLY A 88 1.26 -34.68 -0.68
CA GLY A 88 1.21 -35.70 0.38
C GLY A 88 2.36 -35.65 1.38
N THR A 89 3.44 -34.89 1.11
CA THR A 89 4.54 -34.65 2.07
C THR A 89 4.19 -33.63 3.15
N PHE A 90 3.16 -32.82 2.91
CA PHE A 90 2.60 -31.86 3.84
C PHE A 90 1.08 -31.80 3.69
N GLN A 91 0.40 -31.26 4.70
CA GLN A 91 -1.00 -30.89 4.66
C GLN A 91 -1.24 -29.57 5.38
N LEU A 92 -2.22 -28.79 4.94
CA LEU A 92 -2.63 -27.58 5.67
C LEU A 92 -3.48 -27.99 6.88
N ALA A 93 -3.14 -27.48 8.06
CA ALA A 93 -3.93 -27.70 9.27
C ALA A 93 -5.37 -27.18 9.10
N PRO A 94 -6.38 -27.75 9.79
CA PRO A 94 -7.79 -27.35 9.62
C PRO A 94 -8.06 -25.85 9.84
N GLY A 95 -7.27 -25.17 10.67
CA GLY A 95 -7.37 -23.73 10.90
C GLY A 95 -6.78 -22.86 9.78
N GLY A 96 -6.12 -23.46 8.78
CA GLY A 96 -5.54 -22.77 7.63
C GLY A 96 -4.30 -21.93 7.93
N GLN A 97 -3.72 -22.03 9.13
CA GLN A 97 -2.62 -21.18 9.59
C GLN A 97 -1.25 -21.88 9.57
N GLN A 98 -1.24 -23.21 9.47
CA GLN A 98 -0.04 -24.03 9.65
C GLN A 98 0.06 -25.12 8.60
N LEU A 99 1.29 -25.44 8.21
CA LEU A 99 1.63 -26.67 7.50
C LEU A 99 1.96 -27.75 8.52
N LEU A 100 1.39 -28.94 8.32
CA LEU A 100 1.73 -30.16 9.04
C LEU A 100 2.55 -31.03 8.09
N MET A 101 3.78 -31.29 8.48
CA MET A 101 4.77 -32.01 7.69
C MET A 101 4.74 -33.50 8.05
N GLN A 102 4.82 -34.39 7.05
CA GLN A 102 4.93 -35.83 7.30
C GLN A 102 6.32 -36.22 7.86
N SER A 103 7.33 -35.41 7.53
CA SER A 103 8.70 -35.54 8.00
C SER A 103 9.30 -34.16 8.25
N PRO A 104 10.28 -34.02 9.16
CA PRO A 104 10.96 -32.74 9.36
C PRO A 104 11.59 -32.22 8.06
N PRO A 105 11.47 -30.92 7.74
CA PRO A 105 12.09 -30.34 6.57
C PRO A 105 13.62 -30.31 6.69
N VAL A 106 14.31 -30.34 5.55
CA VAL A 106 15.77 -30.36 5.49
C VAL A 106 16.36 -28.96 5.67
N GLY A 107 15.66 -27.92 5.20
CA GLY A 107 16.10 -26.54 5.33
C GLY A 107 14.93 -25.55 5.46
N PRO A 108 15.15 -24.27 5.11
CA PRO A 108 14.10 -23.28 5.18
C PRO A 108 12.96 -23.64 4.24
N VAL A 109 11.76 -23.66 4.81
CA VAL A 109 10.52 -23.88 4.07
C VAL A 109 9.85 -22.54 3.80
N VAL A 110 9.50 -22.29 2.55
CA VAL A 110 8.70 -21.13 2.14
C VAL A 110 7.46 -21.58 1.38
N ALA A 111 6.38 -20.84 1.50
CA ALA A 111 5.12 -21.15 0.83
C ALA A 111 4.57 -19.95 0.06
N ASP A 112 3.98 -20.22 -1.10
CA ASP A 112 3.15 -19.26 -1.80
C ASP A 112 1.73 -19.38 -1.26
N VAL A 113 1.19 -18.29 -0.71
CA VAL A 113 -0.07 -18.30 0.06
C VAL A 113 -1.02 -17.18 -0.36
N SER A 114 -2.31 -17.38 -0.14
CA SER A 114 -3.31 -16.32 -0.29
C SER A 114 -4.36 -16.35 0.81
N SER A 115 -4.66 -15.18 1.40
CA SER A 115 -5.76 -15.05 2.38
C SER A 115 -7.16 -14.87 1.77
N ILE A 116 -7.27 -14.75 0.43
CA ILE A 116 -8.55 -14.52 -0.26
C ILE A 116 -9.25 -15.82 -0.62
N GLY A 117 -8.50 -16.82 -1.03
CA GLY A 117 -9.05 -18.10 -1.45
C GLY A 117 -8.07 -18.89 -2.30
N ALA A 118 -8.51 -20.08 -2.73
CA ALA A 118 -7.67 -21.03 -3.46
C ALA A 118 -7.04 -20.40 -4.72
N GLY A 119 -5.77 -20.76 -4.96
CA GLY A 119 -5.03 -20.40 -6.16
C GLY A 119 -4.56 -18.94 -6.19
N GLN A 120 -3.52 -18.62 -5.40
CA GLN A 120 -2.79 -17.32 -5.37
C GLN A 120 -3.64 -16.10 -5.76
N GLN A 121 -4.82 -15.95 -5.16
CA GLN A 121 -5.71 -14.84 -5.48
C GLN A 121 -5.22 -13.59 -4.73
N PRO A 122 -4.87 -12.50 -5.44
CA PRO A 122 -4.57 -11.24 -4.78
C PRO A 122 -5.83 -10.65 -4.12
N ALA A 123 -5.64 -9.76 -3.14
CA ALA A 123 -6.72 -8.99 -2.53
C ALA A 123 -6.96 -7.72 -3.34
N THR A 124 -8.20 -7.46 -3.75
CA THR A 124 -8.54 -6.14 -4.31
C THR A 124 -8.27 -5.04 -3.27
N LEU A 125 -8.17 -3.77 -3.69
CA LEU A 125 -7.89 -2.68 -2.77
C LEU A 125 -8.95 -2.62 -1.65
N ARG A 126 -10.25 -2.75 -2.00
CA ARG A 126 -11.33 -2.81 -1.01
C ARG A 126 -11.13 -3.95 -0.01
N GLN A 127 -10.74 -5.14 -0.48
CA GLN A 127 -10.53 -6.30 0.40
C GLN A 127 -9.32 -6.11 1.32
N ALA A 128 -8.20 -5.61 0.76
CA ALA A 128 -6.97 -5.40 1.52
C ALA A 128 -7.16 -4.35 2.62
N LEU A 129 -7.77 -3.20 2.28
CA LEU A 129 -8.10 -2.16 3.27
C LEU A 129 -9.14 -2.67 4.28
N GLY A 130 -10.12 -3.46 3.83
CA GLY A 130 -11.12 -4.07 4.69
C GLY A 130 -10.54 -5.01 5.75
N ASP A 131 -9.51 -5.80 5.41
CA ASP A 131 -8.82 -6.64 6.39
C ASP A 131 -8.03 -5.78 7.39
N VAL A 132 -7.25 -4.78 6.92
CA VAL A 132 -6.50 -3.87 7.79
C VAL A 132 -7.41 -3.15 8.79
N PHE A 133 -8.50 -2.52 8.32
CA PHE A 133 -9.44 -1.82 9.20
C PHE A 133 -10.29 -2.77 10.04
N GLY A 134 -10.61 -3.95 9.52
CA GLY A 134 -11.30 -5.00 10.26
C GLY A 134 -10.50 -5.49 11.46
N ARG A 135 -9.18 -5.62 11.31
CA ARG A 135 -8.24 -5.97 12.39
C ARG A 135 -8.20 -4.91 13.49
N LEU A 136 -8.37 -3.64 13.14
CA LEU A 136 -8.51 -2.54 14.12
C LEU A 136 -9.92 -2.40 14.71
N GLY A 137 -10.92 -3.09 14.16
CA GLY A 137 -12.33 -2.82 14.49
C GLY A 137 -12.81 -1.42 14.05
N LYS A 138 -12.12 -0.79 13.08
CA LYS A 138 -12.42 0.58 12.64
C LYS A 138 -13.49 0.59 11.55
N ALA A 139 -14.66 1.13 11.87
CA ALA A 139 -15.76 1.30 10.90
C ALA A 139 -15.72 2.66 10.16
N ALA A 140 -15.02 3.67 10.71
CA ALA A 140 -14.97 5.03 10.18
C ALA A 140 -13.99 5.17 8.99
N TRP A 141 -14.26 4.44 7.91
CA TRP A 141 -13.55 4.57 6.63
C TRP A 141 -14.49 4.30 5.45
N ALA A 142 -14.21 4.92 4.31
CA ALA A 142 -15.07 4.87 3.12
C ALA A 142 -14.69 3.70 2.19
N ALA A 143 -15.25 2.51 2.43
CA ALA A 143 -15.04 1.34 1.59
C ALA A 143 -15.45 1.54 0.11
N GLY A 144 -16.40 2.44 -0.14
CA GLY A 144 -16.84 2.80 -1.50
C GLY A 144 -15.75 3.49 -2.33
N ASP A 145 -14.84 4.22 -1.69
CA ASP A 145 -13.74 4.91 -2.37
C ASP A 145 -12.76 3.86 -2.94
N ALA A 146 -12.41 2.86 -2.14
CA ALA A 146 -11.56 1.74 -2.57
C ALA A 146 -12.21 0.90 -3.68
N SER A 147 -13.53 0.64 -3.59
CA SER A 147 -14.26 -0.05 -4.65
C SER A 147 -14.32 0.72 -5.96
N SER A 148 -14.40 2.05 -5.89
CA SER A 148 -14.36 2.90 -7.09
C SER A 148 -13.00 2.81 -7.79
N ILE A 149 -11.91 2.75 -7.02
CA ILE A 149 -10.55 2.55 -7.57
C ILE A 149 -10.41 1.15 -8.17
N ASP A 150 -10.87 0.11 -7.48
CA ASP A 150 -10.88 -1.27 -8.01
C ASP A 150 -11.64 -1.33 -9.35
N ALA A 151 -12.83 -0.74 -9.42
CA ALA A 151 -13.64 -0.71 -10.64
C ALA A 151 -13.01 0.09 -11.78
N ALA A 152 -12.40 1.24 -11.48
CA ALA A 152 -11.76 2.10 -12.48
C ALA A 152 -10.45 1.51 -13.02
N THR A 153 -9.75 0.72 -12.22
CA THR A 153 -8.47 0.09 -12.62
C THR A 153 -8.65 -1.28 -13.26
N GLY A 154 -9.59 -2.07 -12.76
CA GLY A 154 -9.72 -3.49 -13.12
C GLY A 154 -8.54 -4.35 -12.67
N TYR A 155 -7.68 -3.85 -11.78
CA TYR A 155 -6.52 -4.60 -11.30
C TYR A 155 -6.94 -5.82 -10.50
N GLY A 156 -6.18 -6.92 -10.62
CA GLY A 156 -6.45 -8.15 -9.89
C GLY A 156 -6.30 -7.99 -8.38
N GLY A 157 -5.35 -7.15 -7.93
CA GLY A 157 -5.15 -6.85 -6.53
C GLY A 157 -3.68 -6.93 -6.07
N VAL A 158 -3.49 -6.87 -4.76
CA VAL A 158 -2.19 -6.85 -4.08
C VAL A 158 -1.97 -8.05 -3.15
N GLY A 159 -0.72 -8.20 -2.73
CA GLY A 159 -0.27 -9.06 -1.65
C GLY A 159 0.56 -8.29 -0.63
N PHE A 160 0.22 -8.39 0.65
CA PHE A 160 0.95 -7.78 1.74
C PHE A 160 1.34 -8.84 2.77
N TYR A 161 2.58 -8.75 3.25
CA TYR A 161 3.14 -9.61 4.27
C TYR A 161 3.93 -8.81 5.30
N SER A 162 3.78 -9.17 6.55
CA SER A 162 4.69 -8.75 7.62
C SER A 162 4.96 -9.92 8.55
N ARG A 163 6.24 -10.20 8.81
CA ARG A 163 6.65 -11.15 9.85
C ARG A 163 6.49 -10.53 11.24
N ASP A 164 6.91 -9.28 11.36
CA ASP A 164 6.96 -8.56 12.63
C ASP A 164 5.65 -7.82 12.89
N ALA A 165 5.50 -7.34 14.13
CA ALA A 165 4.39 -6.48 14.50
C ALA A 165 4.36 -5.25 13.59
N VAL A 166 3.22 -5.02 12.93
CA VAL A 166 3.05 -3.93 11.97
C VAL A 166 1.81 -3.13 12.32
N THR A 167 1.90 -1.81 12.23
CA THR A 167 0.77 -0.92 12.45
C THR A 167 -0.12 -0.82 11.23
N ALA A 168 -1.37 -0.41 11.40
CA ALA A 168 -2.25 -0.17 10.26
C ALA A 168 -1.69 0.90 9.34
N ARG A 169 -1.11 1.98 9.89
CA ARG A 169 -0.49 3.05 9.09
C ARG A 169 0.63 2.51 8.19
N ALA A 170 1.49 1.63 8.72
CA ALA A 170 2.56 1.03 7.94
C ALA A 170 2.02 0.11 6.83
N ALA A 171 1.03 -0.73 7.14
CA ALA A 171 0.39 -1.61 6.15
C ALA A 171 -0.30 -0.80 5.03
N LEU A 172 -1.08 0.24 5.39
CA LEU A 172 -1.71 1.16 4.44
C LEU A 172 -0.68 1.90 3.58
N GLY A 173 0.43 2.33 4.20
CA GLY A 173 1.55 2.99 3.54
C GLY A 173 2.31 2.08 2.56
N ALA A 174 2.25 0.76 2.73
CA ALA A 174 2.78 -0.20 1.75
C ALA A 174 1.79 -0.50 0.61
N ILE A 175 0.49 -0.59 0.93
CA ILE A 175 -0.56 -0.99 -0.03
C ILE A 175 -0.95 0.15 -0.97
N LEU A 176 -1.32 1.32 -0.44
CA LEU A 176 -1.91 2.42 -1.21
C LEU A 176 -1.01 2.95 -2.33
N PRO A 177 0.32 3.10 -2.14
CA PRO A 177 1.20 3.56 -3.22
C PRO A 177 1.22 2.66 -4.45
N SER A 178 0.92 1.36 -4.33
CA SER A 178 0.81 0.47 -5.49
C SER A 178 -0.28 0.91 -6.46
N TYR A 179 -1.32 1.58 -5.98
CA TYR A 179 -2.41 2.12 -6.81
C TYR A 179 -2.21 3.60 -7.19
N GLY A 180 -1.09 4.23 -6.80
CA GLY A 180 -0.93 5.68 -6.86
C GLY A 180 -2.00 6.41 -6.03
N ALA A 181 -2.41 5.79 -4.92
CA ALA A 181 -3.46 6.28 -4.04
C ALA A 181 -2.90 6.73 -2.69
N GLY A 182 -3.67 7.57 -2.01
CA GLY A 182 -3.41 8.04 -0.66
C GLY A 182 -4.69 8.08 0.15
N MET A 183 -4.53 8.21 1.46
CA MET A 183 -5.64 8.31 2.41
C MET A 183 -5.61 9.67 3.09
N TYR A 184 -6.79 10.22 3.35
CA TYR A 184 -6.97 11.47 4.09
C TYR A 184 -8.18 11.37 5.00
N GLN A 185 -8.22 12.21 6.04
CA GLN A 185 -9.38 12.35 6.91
C GLN A 185 -10.32 13.42 6.34
N ALA A 186 -11.58 13.07 6.12
CA ALA A 186 -12.61 14.04 5.77
C ALA A 186 -13.15 14.77 7.01
N PRO A 187 -13.83 15.93 6.86
CA PRO A 187 -14.34 16.71 8.01
C PRO A 187 -15.31 15.95 8.93
N ASP A 188 -15.95 14.89 8.43
CA ASP A 188 -16.81 13.98 9.19
C ASP A 188 -16.02 12.94 10.01
N GLY A 189 -14.69 12.98 9.97
CA GLY A 189 -13.80 12.03 10.63
C GLY A 189 -13.68 10.68 9.92
N VAL A 190 -14.27 10.52 8.73
CA VAL A 190 -14.17 9.30 7.93
C VAL A 190 -12.86 9.32 7.15
N LEU A 191 -12.11 8.21 7.22
CA LEU A 191 -10.94 8.01 6.36
C LEU A 191 -11.40 7.73 4.93
N ARG A 192 -10.95 8.58 4.00
CA ARG A 192 -11.24 8.48 2.57
C ARG A 192 -9.99 8.17 1.78
N VAL A 193 -10.19 7.53 0.63
CA VAL A 193 -9.09 7.11 -0.25
C VAL A 193 -9.24 7.82 -1.58
N ALA A 194 -8.16 8.43 -2.05
CA ALA A 194 -8.12 9.10 -3.34
C ALA A 194 -6.94 8.61 -4.16
N ARG A 195 -7.14 8.45 -5.47
CA ARG A 195 -6.10 8.13 -6.43
C ARG A 195 -5.66 9.40 -7.15
N VAL A 196 -4.36 9.53 -7.38
CA VAL A 196 -3.83 10.59 -8.23
C VAL A 196 -4.28 10.32 -9.67
N VAL A 197 -4.98 11.27 -10.27
CA VAL A 197 -5.44 11.23 -11.68
C VAL A 197 -4.82 12.39 -12.46
N ALA A 198 -4.73 12.23 -13.78
CA ALA A 198 -4.37 13.33 -14.66
C ALA A 198 -5.45 14.42 -14.56
N PRO A 199 -5.13 15.67 -14.17
CA PRO A 199 -6.16 16.70 -14.04
C PRO A 199 -6.93 16.94 -15.35
N GLU A 200 -6.25 16.83 -16.48
CA GLU A 200 -6.84 16.95 -17.82
C GLU A 200 -7.79 15.81 -18.20
N SER A 201 -7.75 14.66 -17.51
CA SER A 201 -8.70 13.57 -17.79
C SER A 201 -10.09 13.80 -17.20
N VAL A 202 -10.26 14.83 -16.36
CA VAL A 202 -11.56 15.18 -15.76
C VAL A 202 -12.22 16.27 -16.60
N ALA A 203 -13.32 15.92 -17.27
CA ALA A 203 -14.02 16.82 -18.17
C ALA A 203 -14.77 17.95 -17.45
N VAL A 204 -15.36 17.66 -16.28
CA VAL A 204 -16.12 18.62 -15.48
C VAL A 204 -15.40 18.82 -14.15
N PRO A 205 -14.76 19.98 -13.92
CA PRO A 205 -14.11 20.26 -12.65
C PRO A 205 -15.14 20.36 -11.52
N ALA A 206 -14.78 19.91 -10.33
CA ALA A 206 -15.64 19.94 -9.15
C ALA A 206 -15.83 21.37 -8.60
N PHE A 207 -14.90 22.26 -8.90
CA PHE A 207 -14.91 23.66 -8.48
C PHE A 207 -14.06 24.51 -9.43
N GLU A 208 -14.31 25.81 -9.44
CA GLU A 208 -13.50 26.79 -10.18
C GLU A 208 -13.02 27.89 -9.24
N VAL A 209 -11.74 28.27 -9.36
CA VAL A 209 -11.14 29.38 -8.60
C VAL A 209 -10.57 30.39 -9.59
N ILE A 210 -10.99 31.64 -9.44
CA ILE A 210 -10.45 32.78 -10.17
C ILE A 210 -9.62 33.67 -9.24
N ALA A 211 -8.77 34.52 -9.83
CA ALA A 211 -7.89 35.42 -9.08
C ALA A 211 -8.61 36.27 -8.02
N ASP A 212 -9.84 36.71 -8.29
CA ASP A 212 -10.63 37.56 -7.40
C ASP A 212 -11.00 36.89 -6.06
N PHE A 213 -10.97 35.56 -6.01
CA PHE A 213 -11.26 34.79 -4.79
C PHE A 213 -10.04 34.61 -3.89
N LEU A 214 -8.84 34.96 -4.38
CA LEU A 214 -7.61 34.74 -3.65
C LEU A 214 -7.37 35.82 -2.59
N ALA A 215 -7.00 35.39 -1.39
CA ALA A 215 -6.56 36.26 -0.31
C ALA A 215 -5.15 36.80 -0.57
N GLU A 216 -4.31 36.01 -1.24
CA GLU A 216 -2.90 36.28 -1.52
C GLU A 216 -2.53 35.86 -2.95
N ASP A 217 -1.36 36.26 -3.41
CA ASP A 217 -0.83 35.84 -4.71
C ASP A 217 -0.58 34.33 -4.76
N LEU A 218 -0.99 33.70 -5.86
CA LEU A 218 -0.75 32.28 -6.10
C LEU A 218 0.74 31.99 -6.29
N ILE A 219 1.23 30.95 -5.61
CA ILE A 219 2.61 30.48 -5.70
C ILE A 219 2.66 29.25 -6.60
N ALA A 220 3.56 29.24 -7.59
CA ALA A 220 3.79 28.11 -8.47
C ALA A 220 5.20 27.54 -8.25
N LEU A 221 5.30 26.23 -8.05
CA LEU A 221 6.55 25.50 -7.86
C LEU A 221 6.62 24.35 -8.87
N PRO A 222 7.75 24.12 -9.57
CA PRO A 222 7.89 22.95 -10.42
C PRO A 222 7.81 21.66 -9.57
N ASP A 223 7.18 20.63 -10.12
CA ASP A 223 7.24 19.28 -9.54
C ASP A 223 8.41 18.53 -10.17
N ASP A 224 9.44 18.25 -9.38
CA ASP A 224 10.64 17.51 -9.81
C ASP A 224 10.47 15.99 -9.77
N ALA A 225 9.44 15.48 -9.08
CA ALA A 225 9.15 14.06 -8.92
C ALA A 225 10.43 13.20 -8.70
N PRO A 226 11.21 13.44 -7.63
CA PRO A 226 12.54 12.84 -7.45
C PRO A 226 12.51 11.31 -7.35
N ASN A 227 11.39 10.74 -6.89
CA ASN A 227 11.18 9.30 -6.76
C ASN A 227 10.48 8.67 -7.98
N LEU A 228 10.30 9.41 -9.07
CA LEU A 228 9.74 8.87 -10.30
C LEU A 228 10.69 7.83 -10.90
N THR A 229 10.13 6.70 -11.32
CA THR A 229 10.85 5.61 -11.97
C THR A 229 9.98 5.00 -13.04
N ARG A 230 10.63 4.48 -14.09
CA ARG A 230 9.95 3.73 -15.16
C ARG A 230 9.85 2.24 -14.86
N ARG A 231 10.48 1.79 -13.78
CA ARG A 231 10.64 0.38 -13.43
C ARG A 231 9.71 0.05 -12.28
N PHE A 232 8.82 -0.91 -12.48
CA PHE A 232 7.90 -1.38 -11.45
C PHE A 232 8.15 -2.85 -11.20
N ALA A 233 8.50 -3.19 -9.96
CA ALA A 233 8.58 -4.57 -9.50
C ALA A 233 7.20 -5.06 -9.04
N TYR A 234 6.94 -6.35 -9.23
CA TYR A 234 5.69 -7.02 -8.85
C TYR A 234 5.99 -8.40 -8.25
N ARG A 235 5.02 -8.97 -7.51
CA ARG A 235 5.18 -10.19 -6.71
C ARG A 235 6.41 -10.13 -5.80
N PRO A 236 6.43 -9.22 -4.80
CA PRO A 236 7.49 -9.22 -3.80
C PRO A 236 7.53 -10.58 -3.08
N ASN A 237 8.75 -11.07 -2.83
CA ASN A 237 8.93 -12.23 -1.96
C ASN A 237 8.87 -11.75 -0.51
N ALA A 238 8.08 -12.43 0.32
CA ALA A 238 8.04 -12.20 1.76
C ALA A 238 9.40 -12.48 2.42
N GLN A 239 10.11 -13.50 1.95
CA GLN A 239 11.51 -13.74 2.25
C GLN A 239 12.27 -14.05 0.95
N ALA A 240 13.34 -13.29 0.69
CA ALA A 240 14.35 -13.67 -0.28
C ALA A 240 15.28 -14.72 0.33
N LEU A 241 15.45 -15.85 -0.34
CA LEU A 241 16.34 -16.92 0.10
C LEU A 241 17.79 -16.57 -0.21
N GLY A 242 18.72 -17.01 0.63
CA GLY A 242 20.14 -16.98 0.32
C GLY A 242 20.52 -18.05 -0.70
N ALA A 243 21.58 -17.83 -1.47
CA ALA A 243 22.07 -18.85 -2.41
C ALA A 243 22.43 -20.18 -1.70
N GLY A 244 22.90 -20.11 -0.46
CA GLY A 244 23.20 -21.28 0.37
C GLY A 244 21.97 -21.97 0.97
N ASP A 245 20.80 -21.32 0.94
CA ASP A 245 19.53 -21.90 1.38
C ASP A 245 18.94 -22.81 0.30
N LEU A 246 19.39 -22.72 -0.95
CA LEU A 246 18.85 -23.46 -2.07
C LEU A 246 19.49 -24.85 -2.20
N VAL A 247 18.72 -25.85 -2.65
CA VAL A 247 19.28 -27.15 -3.03
C VAL A 247 20.37 -26.95 -4.10
N THR A 248 21.44 -27.75 -4.08
CA THR A 248 22.53 -27.62 -5.06
C THR A 248 22.17 -28.20 -6.42
N ASP A 249 21.14 -29.04 -6.50
CA ASP A 249 20.68 -29.63 -7.74
C ASP A 249 19.94 -28.60 -8.60
N VAL A 250 20.45 -28.38 -9.81
CA VAL A 250 19.89 -27.44 -10.77
C VAL A 250 18.78 -28.06 -11.62
N ALA A 251 18.60 -29.38 -11.59
CA ALA A 251 17.46 -30.05 -12.19
C ALA A 251 16.19 -29.79 -11.39
N ASP A 252 16.28 -29.86 -10.06
CA ASP A 252 15.16 -29.63 -9.14
C ASP A 252 14.81 -28.15 -9.05
N VAL A 253 15.82 -27.28 -8.98
CA VAL A 253 15.63 -25.82 -8.96
C VAL A 253 16.42 -25.17 -10.12
N PRO A 254 15.77 -24.99 -11.29
CA PRO A 254 16.37 -24.33 -12.44
C PRO A 254 16.81 -22.89 -12.13
N GLN A 255 17.82 -22.39 -12.86
CA GLN A 255 18.41 -21.07 -12.60
C GLN A 255 17.36 -19.94 -12.55
N ALA A 256 16.39 -19.93 -13.46
CA ALA A 256 15.32 -18.93 -13.47
C ALA A 256 14.53 -18.90 -12.14
N ARG A 257 14.28 -20.08 -11.53
CA ARG A 257 13.60 -20.17 -10.24
C ARG A 257 14.51 -19.72 -9.10
N ARG A 258 15.81 -19.99 -9.17
CA ARG A 258 16.80 -19.48 -8.20
C ARG A 258 16.83 -17.96 -8.21
N ASP A 259 16.85 -17.35 -9.39
CA ASP A 259 16.83 -15.90 -9.54
C ASP A 259 15.54 -15.31 -8.95
N GLU A 260 14.38 -15.93 -9.21
CA GLU A 260 13.10 -15.53 -8.59
C GLU A 260 13.09 -15.63 -7.07
N LEU A 261 13.66 -16.69 -6.48
CA LEU A 261 13.60 -16.95 -5.03
C LEU A 261 14.63 -16.15 -4.22
N THR A 262 15.75 -15.78 -4.85
CA THR A 262 16.82 -14.98 -4.22
C THR A 262 16.61 -13.48 -4.39
N ALA A 263 15.80 -13.05 -5.36
CA ALA A 263 15.44 -11.65 -5.56
C ALA A 263 14.41 -11.17 -4.52
N LEU A 264 14.34 -9.85 -4.31
CA LEU A 264 13.31 -9.21 -3.47
C LEU A 264 11.91 -9.32 -4.09
N PHE A 265 11.81 -9.55 -5.39
CA PHE A 265 10.57 -9.63 -6.15
C PHE A 265 10.75 -10.59 -7.33
N ARG A 266 9.67 -11.22 -7.79
CA ARG A 266 9.73 -12.25 -8.85
C ARG A 266 9.76 -11.68 -10.26
N GLY A 267 9.39 -10.42 -10.44
CA GLY A 267 9.44 -9.81 -11.77
C GLY A 267 9.42 -8.29 -11.73
N GLN A 268 9.80 -7.73 -12.87
CA GLN A 268 9.82 -6.29 -13.10
C GLN A 268 9.30 -5.98 -14.50
N VAL A 269 8.62 -4.86 -14.62
CA VAL A 269 8.18 -4.26 -15.87
C VAL A 269 8.84 -2.91 -16.10
N TYR A 270 8.82 -2.45 -17.35
CA TYR A 270 9.35 -1.16 -17.75
C TYR A 270 8.30 -0.40 -18.57
N ALA A 271 7.95 0.81 -18.12
CA ALA A 271 7.02 1.67 -18.84
C ALA A 271 7.72 2.38 -20.00
N ALA A 272 7.23 2.23 -21.23
CA ALA A 272 7.84 2.76 -22.44
C ALA A 272 7.24 4.09 -22.94
N GLY A 273 6.22 4.62 -22.24
CA GLY A 273 5.50 5.84 -22.62
C GLY A 273 6.38 7.11 -22.72
N PRO A 274 5.88 8.19 -23.35
CA PRO A 274 6.59 9.45 -23.41
C PRO A 274 6.79 10.02 -22.01
N LEU A 275 7.95 10.62 -21.78
CA LEU A 275 8.29 11.30 -20.53
C LEU A 275 8.88 12.67 -20.83
N HIS A 276 8.45 13.70 -20.11
CA HIS A 276 8.98 15.05 -20.33
C HIS A 276 10.50 15.07 -20.01
N PRO A 277 11.34 15.80 -20.78
CA PRO A 277 12.79 15.82 -20.57
C PRO A 277 13.25 16.21 -19.16
N HIS A 278 12.43 16.97 -18.42
CA HIS A 278 12.63 17.32 -17.00
C HIS A 278 12.80 16.09 -16.10
N TYR A 279 12.14 14.97 -16.44
CA TYR A 279 12.08 13.77 -15.61
C TYR A 279 13.01 12.64 -16.06
N ARG A 280 14.03 12.93 -16.87
CA ARG A 280 14.94 11.90 -17.42
C ARG A 280 15.67 11.06 -16.36
N HIS A 281 15.77 11.53 -15.12
CA HIS A 281 16.31 10.72 -14.01
C HIS A 281 15.53 9.41 -13.80
N ALA A 282 14.24 9.37 -14.15
CA ALA A 282 13.40 8.20 -14.01
C ALA A 282 13.85 7.00 -14.87
N ASP A 283 14.63 7.22 -15.94
CA ASP A 283 15.15 6.15 -16.80
C ASP A 283 16.18 5.27 -16.07
N VAL A 284 16.90 5.85 -15.09
CA VAL A 284 17.97 5.18 -14.32
C VAL A 284 17.61 4.94 -12.86
N ALA A 285 16.47 5.46 -12.39
CA ALA A 285 15.99 5.29 -11.03
C ALA A 285 15.76 3.81 -10.65
N ALA A 286 15.86 3.53 -9.36
CA ALA A 286 15.56 2.22 -8.80
C ALA A 286 14.10 1.81 -9.09
N PRO A 287 13.80 0.50 -9.18
CA PRO A 287 12.43 0.05 -9.35
C PRO A 287 11.58 0.40 -8.14
N PHE A 288 10.35 0.87 -8.40
CA PHE A 288 9.33 0.96 -7.37
C PHE A 288 8.78 -0.43 -7.09
N VAL A 289 8.82 -0.86 -5.83
CA VAL A 289 8.31 -2.18 -5.42
C VAL A 289 6.82 -2.08 -5.17
N SER A 290 6.02 -2.44 -6.17
CA SER A 290 4.57 -2.56 -5.99
C SER A 290 4.21 -3.89 -5.34
N LEU A 291 3.04 -3.93 -4.72
CA LEU A 291 2.48 -5.12 -4.12
C LEU A 291 1.60 -5.93 -5.10
N PHE A 292 1.57 -5.57 -6.38
CA PHE A 292 0.74 -6.27 -7.36
C PHE A 292 1.16 -7.71 -7.54
N TRP A 293 0.17 -8.61 -7.63
CA TRP A 293 0.42 -10.00 -7.96
C TRP A 293 0.53 -10.23 -9.47
N ARG A 294 -0.13 -9.44 -10.32
CA ARG A 294 -0.10 -9.66 -11.78
C ARG A 294 0.86 -8.70 -12.45
N GLN A 295 1.65 -9.22 -13.40
CA GLN A 295 2.51 -8.41 -14.25
C GLN A 295 1.71 -7.35 -15.02
N ALA A 296 0.51 -7.71 -15.52
CA ALA A 296 -0.35 -6.80 -16.27
C ALA A 296 -0.78 -5.58 -15.43
N ASP A 297 -1.10 -5.78 -14.15
CA ASP A 297 -1.49 -4.69 -13.24
C ASP A 297 -0.32 -3.73 -13.01
N ALA A 298 0.88 -4.28 -12.75
CA ALA A 298 2.10 -3.50 -12.58
C ALA A 298 2.48 -2.72 -13.85
N GLN A 299 2.35 -3.33 -15.04
CA GLN A 299 2.59 -2.66 -16.31
C GLN A 299 1.60 -1.51 -16.53
N ALA A 300 0.30 -1.77 -16.32
CA ALA A 300 -0.74 -0.77 -16.49
C ALA A 300 -0.55 0.43 -15.54
N GLU A 301 -0.16 0.19 -14.29
CA GLU A 301 0.14 1.29 -13.36
C GLU A 301 1.42 2.04 -13.73
N ALA A 302 2.49 1.34 -14.12
CA ALA A 302 3.73 1.97 -14.55
C ALA A 302 3.52 2.89 -15.76
N ASP A 303 2.80 2.41 -16.78
CA ASP A 303 2.47 3.19 -17.97
C ASP A 303 1.59 4.39 -17.63
N ARG A 304 0.63 4.23 -16.72
CA ARG A 304 -0.22 5.33 -16.24
C ARG A 304 0.60 6.40 -15.51
N ILE A 305 1.46 6.01 -14.58
CA ILE A 305 2.31 6.94 -13.82
C ILE A 305 3.25 7.69 -14.76
N VAL A 306 3.94 7.00 -15.68
CA VAL A 306 4.78 7.68 -16.69
C VAL A 306 3.95 8.61 -17.56
N GLY A 307 2.74 8.21 -17.96
CA GLY A 307 1.80 9.04 -18.70
C GLY A 307 1.42 10.34 -17.99
N LEU A 308 1.30 10.34 -16.66
CA LEU A 308 1.05 11.56 -15.87
C LEU A 308 2.17 12.60 -16.04
N TYR A 309 3.41 12.14 -16.19
CA TYR A 309 4.62 12.96 -16.30
C TYR A 309 5.10 13.12 -17.76
N ALA A 310 4.25 12.81 -18.74
CA ALA A 310 4.50 13.14 -20.14
C ALA A 310 4.58 14.66 -20.39
N VAL A 311 4.00 15.46 -19.48
CA VAL A 311 4.08 16.92 -19.44
C VAL A 311 4.75 17.39 -18.14
N MET A 312 5.33 18.58 -18.14
CA MET A 312 5.88 19.18 -16.94
C MET A 312 4.76 19.60 -15.97
N ARG A 313 4.81 19.10 -14.75
CA ARG A 313 3.81 19.34 -13.70
C ARG A 313 4.30 20.39 -12.71
N HIS A 314 3.35 21.08 -12.09
CA HIS A 314 3.64 22.10 -11.08
C HIS A 314 2.72 21.91 -9.88
N PHE A 315 3.23 22.28 -8.70
CA PHE A 315 2.42 22.54 -7.52
C PHE A 315 1.99 24.00 -7.53
N TYR A 316 0.73 24.25 -7.18
CA TYR A 316 0.20 25.58 -6.94
C TYR A 316 -0.32 25.65 -5.51
N VAL A 317 0.06 26.71 -4.80
CA VAL A 317 -0.47 27.03 -3.47
C VAL A 317 -1.32 28.28 -3.60
N LEU A 318 -2.57 28.18 -3.17
CA LEU A 318 -3.53 29.29 -3.19
C LEU A 318 -4.27 29.39 -1.86
N THR A 319 -4.48 30.63 -1.41
CA THR A 319 -5.26 30.94 -0.21
C THR A 319 -6.57 31.59 -0.67
N ILE A 320 -7.70 30.95 -0.40
CA ILE A 320 -9.04 31.44 -0.76
C ILE A 320 -9.62 32.19 0.44
N ARG A 321 -10.16 33.39 0.19
CA ARG A 321 -10.68 34.27 1.24
C ARG A 321 -12.04 33.81 1.75
N GLY A 322 -12.14 33.49 3.05
CA GLY A 322 -13.38 33.45 3.82
C GLY A 322 -14.52 32.55 3.33
N ASP A 323 -14.27 31.60 2.43
CA ASP A 323 -15.30 30.70 1.91
C ASP A 323 -15.31 29.37 2.67
N GLN A 324 -16.04 29.37 3.79
CA GLN A 324 -16.25 28.16 4.59
C GLN A 324 -17.21 27.15 3.93
N GLN A 325 -17.94 27.55 2.87
CA GLN A 325 -18.89 26.67 2.17
C GLN A 325 -18.23 25.87 1.04
N LEU A 326 -17.04 26.28 0.61
CA LEU A 326 -16.26 25.56 -0.39
C LEU A 326 -15.87 24.17 0.12
N ASP A 327 -16.61 23.13 -0.27
CA ASP A 327 -16.37 21.72 0.10
C ASP A 327 -15.35 21.03 -0.83
N VAL A 328 -14.19 21.65 -0.97
CA VAL A 328 -13.05 21.07 -1.69
C VAL A 328 -12.39 19.98 -0.87
N ARG A 329 -12.11 18.84 -1.51
CA ARG A 329 -11.53 17.65 -0.88
C ARG A 329 -10.31 17.13 -1.65
N PRO A 330 -9.31 16.56 -0.97
CA PRO A 330 -8.21 15.86 -1.64
C PRO A 330 -8.71 14.81 -2.63
N GLY A 331 -8.04 14.70 -3.79
CA GLY A 331 -8.43 13.81 -4.88
C GLY A 331 -9.42 14.39 -5.88
N GLN A 332 -10.09 15.50 -5.57
CA GLN A 332 -10.93 16.20 -6.55
C GLN A 332 -10.07 16.98 -7.55
N VAL A 333 -10.58 17.11 -8.78
CA VAL A 333 -9.99 18.01 -9.77
C VAL A 333 -10.86 19.25 -9.87
N GLY A 334 -10.23 20.42 -9.71
CA GLY A 334 -10.84 21.72 -9.95
C GLY A 334 -10.17 22.45 -11.11
N ARG A 335 -10.62 23.67 -11.39
CA ARG A 335 -10.02 24.55 -12.40
C ARG A 335 -9.54 25.84 -11.76
N ILE A 336 -8.30 26.22 -12.03
CA ILE A 336 -7.73 27.50 -11.58
C ILE A 336 -7.52 28.43 -12.78
N THR A 337 -7.93 29.69 -12.64
CA THR A 337 -7.70 30.74 -13.63
C THR A 337 -6.96 31.89 -12.97
N TYR A 338 -5.74 32.15 -13.45
CA TYR A 338 -4.86 33.16 -12.86
C TYR A 338 -4.04 33.89 -13.96
N PRO A 339 -3.81 35.22 -13.88
CA PRO A 339 -3.16 35.97 -14.96
C PRO A 339 -1.70 35.57 -15.26
N ARG A 340 -1.00 34.94 -14.29
CA ARG A 340 0.41 34.54 -14.40
C ARG A 340 0.56 33.02 -14.61
N TYR A 341 1.80 32.57 -14.84
CA TYR A 341 2.19 31.15 -14.94
C TYR A 341 1.48 30.35 -16.05
N GLY A 342 0.96 31.02 -17.08
CA GLY A 342 0.24 30.36 -18.17
C GLY A 342 -1.18 29.88 -17.80
N LEU A 343 -1.75 30.38 -16.69
CA LEU A 343 -3.07 29.95 -16.18
C LEU A 343 -4.22 30.85 -16.66
N ALA A 344 -3.97 31.80 -17.56
CA ALA A 344 -4.96 32.81 -17.96
C ALA A 344 -6.18 32.22 -18.69
N ALA A 345 -6.02 31.09 -19.39
CA ALA A 345 -7.10 30.35 -20.05
C ALA A 345 -7.81 29.34 -19.11
N GLY A 346 -7.36 29.27 -17.85
CA GLY A 346 -7.78 28.26 -16.88
C GLY A 346 -7.09 26.91 -17.09
N LYS A 347 -6.70 26.24 -15.99
CA LYS A 347 -6.05 24.93 -16.00
C LYS A 347 -6.70 24.00 -14.98
N ASN A 348 -6.93 22.75 -15.36
CA ASN A 348 -7.36 21.72 -14.41
C ASN A 348 -6.22 21.35 -13.46
N VAL A 349 -6.52 21.22 -12.18
CA VAL A 349 -5.57 20.86 -11.13
C VAL A 349 -6.20 19.91 -10.12
N LEU A 350 -5.43 18.93 -9.67
CA LEU A 350 -5.80 17.96 -8.65
C LEU A 350 -5.52 18.53 -7.26
N VAL A 351 -6.48 18.41 -6.35
CA VAL A 351 -6.31 18.81 -4.95
C VAL A 351 -5.50 17.76 -4.20
N ARG A 352 -4.38 18.18 -3.62
CA ARG A 352 -3.50 17.34 -2.80
C ARG A 352 -3.77 17.53 -1.31
N CYS A 353 -3.92 18.79 -0.89
CA CYS A 353 -4.10 19.16 0.50
C CYS A 353 -5.08 20.33 0.62
N VAL A 354 -5.85 20.32 1.70
CA VAL A 354 -6.82 21.36 2.06
C VAL A 354 -6.60 21.66 3.52
N GLU A 355 -6.19 22.90 3.82
CA GLU A 355 -6.07 23.40 5.18
C GLU A 355 -7.09 24.51 5.39
N ARG A 356 -7.82 24.46 6.49
CA ARG A 356 -8.88 25.43 6.80
C ARG A 356 -8.53 26.17 8.08
N ASN A 357 -8.57 27.49 8.01
CA ASN A 357 -8.45 28.32 9.20
C ASN A 357 -9.84 28.48 9.84
N PRO A 358 -10.10 27.90 11.02
CA PRO A 358 -11.41 27.98 11.65
C PRO A 358 -11.76 29.39 12.14
N THR A 359 -10.76 30.25 12.33
CA THR A 359 -10.95 31.63 12.82
C THR A 359 -11.25 32.60 11.70
N THR A 360 -10.50 32.56 10.59
CA THR A 360 -10.69 33.48 9.47
C THR A 360 -11.64 32.93 8.39
N GLY A 361 -11.84 31.61 8.36
CA GLY A 361 -12.56 30.93 7.29
C GLY A 361 -11.75 30.77 6.00
N ASP A 362 -10.48 31.16 5.99
CA ASP A 362 -9.62 31.00 4.82
C ASP A 362 -9.32 29.52 4.56
N VAL A 363 -9.22 29.19 3.28
CA VAL A 363 -8.91 27.83 2.82
C VAL A 363 -7.62 27.87 2.01
N VAL A 364 -6.58 27.22 2.51
CA VAL A 364 -5.32 27.03 1.78
C VAL A 364 -5.41 25.71 1.01
N LEU A 365 -5.31 25.80 -0.32
CA LEU A 365 -5.27 24.64 -1.19
C LEU A 365 -3.86 24.45 -1.74
N ASN A 366 -3.36 23.22 -1.65
CA ASN A 366 -2.20 22.77 -2.40
C ASN A 366 -2.71 21.86 -3.53
N VAL A 367 -2.51 22.30 -4.76
CA VAL A 367 -3.02 21.63 -5.96
C VAL A 367 -1.89 21.30 -6.93
N TRP A 368 -2.08 20.31 -7.79
CA TRP A 368 -1.07 19.78 -8.70
C TRP A 368 -1.62 19.65 -10.12
N GLY A 369 -0.86 20.05 -11.14
CA GLY A 369 -1.27 19.83 -12.53
C GLY A 369 -0.40 20.43 -13.60
#